data_AF-A0A3N7E825-F1
#
_entry.id   AF-A0A3N7E825-F1
#
_cell.length_a   1.000
_cell.length_b   1.000
_cell.length_c   1.000
_cell.angle_alpha   90.00
_cell.angle_beta   90.00
_cell.angle_gamma   90.00
#
_symmetry.space_group_name_H-M   'P 1'
#
loop_
_entity.id
_entity.type
_entity.pdbx_description
1 polymer ?
#
loop_
_entity_poly.entity_id
_entity_poly.type
_entity_poly.pdbx_seq_one_letter_code
_entity_poly.pdbx_strand_id
1 'polypeptide(L)'
;MASQAPSGYRWGLRAVIALQCLLILAFVYRGVSAPGPFGPRLPAVQGETLWLESHGALHQFDAAGRRLQQIPLAALKLSDSPTSLQFTQEHVAWVHDDSRVHRCDLRQRLCLPVELAELDSRRGYRWVRVSDDESEIIVSDASHHRVLVYRRDAITDRYALARTEAEGMRFPNQTLQVKDAMWVANTNRHEILQLRAGPDGKTVRQQHPIAHPDLRPGRAFPFAMAQDPRGQLWVLVAGTSMQNADLLLMSPQLQPDRVIPLAAKQDPNAIALFQQHMLLTDMTHFLVRRLDLYGRVLGPFGDAGFQAELEAARNQAQWAGRLPTLLLSGMGLLMLVGVWLAWKAGELRQLRGTAWRNDPAETILEDGDPAPAPTTTTPPSPTAERGRVTMVKALPGSTRTRRRMLLVTEAIALVAVGVMLYWIWPQFYQQDCAPGKACPAWLPYALSALALLPLAMSVAARRRLKALEGIRIGTDGEQVQARVGKKHYQAPAHQVTCTRQQLLIGLGAVPLRLNGEALFDEEALRRDIIRRLPQMHMHDSAWDQGWLGHYWKRGGWQGRAIVIGLGALCGLSVWLMLLR
;
A
#
# COMPACT_ATOMS: atom_id res chain seq x y z
N MET A 1 12.46 -14.98 47.53
CA MET A 1 11.95 -13.70 46.97
C MET A 1 12.38 -13.59 45.51
N ALA A 2 11.45 -13.65 44.56
CA ALA A 2 11.77 -13.46 43.14
C ALA A 2 11.97 -11.96 42.88
N SER A 3 13.17 -11.56 42.45
CA SER A 3 13.46 -10.19 42.09
C SER A 3 12.51 -9.71 41.00
N GLN A 4 11.69 -8.71 41.31
CA GLN A 4 10.89 -8.03 40.30
C GLN A 4 11.84 -7.52 39.21
N ALA A 5 11.56 -7.89 37.95
CA ALA A 5 12.30 -7.35 36.82
C ALA A 5 12.26 -5.81 36.90
N PRO A 6 13.39 -5.10 36.67
CA PRO A 6 13.46 -3.66 36.87
C PRO A 6 12.34 -2.95 36.09
N SER A 7 11.57 -2.10 36.79
CA SER A 7 10.44 -1.35 36.23
C SER A 7 10.80 -0.59 34.94
N GLY A 8 12.08 -0.24 34.77
CA GLY A 8 12.62 0.42 33.58
C GLY A 8 12.41 -0.32 32.26
N TYR A 9 12.48 -1.66 32.22
CA TYR A 9 12.29 -2.39 30.95
C TYR A 9 10.83 -2.37 30.48
N ARG A 10 9.88 -2.36 31.41
CA ARG A 10 8.43 -2.26 31.10
C ARG A 10 8.06 -0.85 30.61
N TRP A 11 8.62 0.18 31.24
CA TRP A 11 8.49 1.55 30.76
C TRP A 11 9.13 1.74 29.38
N GLY A 12 10.31 1.18 29.17
CA GLY A 12 10.97 1.15 27.87
C GLY A 12 10.11 0.47 26.80
N LEU A 13 9.51 -0.69 27.11
CA LEU A 13 8.62 -1.39 26.18
C LEU A 13 7.40 -0.54 25.80
N ARG A 14 6.76 0.13 26.77
CA ARG A 14 5.64 1.04 26.51
C ARG A 14 6.04 2.22 25.64
N ALA A 15 7.22 2.81 25.88
CA ALA A 15 7.76 3.91 25.09
C ALA A 15 8.01 3.47 23.63
N VAL A 16 8.58 2.28 23.42
CA VAL A 16 8.81 1.72 22.09
C VAL A 16 7.49 1.48 21.34
N ILE A 17 6.47 0.95 22.01
CA ILE A 17 5.14 0.75 21.41
C ILE A 17 4.51 2.10 21.02
N ALA A 18 4.58 3.11 21.90
CA ALA A 18 4.05 4.43 21.60
C ALA A 18 4.77 5.07 20.40
N LEU A 19 6.09 4.97 20.32
CA LEU A 19 6.89 5.46 19.21
C LEU A 19 6.56 4.73 17.90
N GLN A 20 6.32 3.41 17.96
CA GLN A 20 5.87 2.63 16.81
C GLN A 20 4.54 3.15 16.26
N CYS A 21 3.56 3.42 17.14
CA CYS A 21 2.27 3.99 16.74
C CYS A 21 2.44 5.37 16.08
N LEU A 22 3.33 6.22 16.59
CA LEU A 22 3.62 7.53 16.01
C LEU A 22 4.25 7.40 14.61
N LEU A 23 5.18 6.47 14.40
CA LEU A 23 5.76 6.23 13.07
C LEU A 23 4.70 5.75 12.06
N ILE A 24 3.76 4.90 12.50
CA ILE A 24 2.66 4.42 11.65
C ILE A 24 1.73 5.59 11.29
N LEU A 25 1.38 6.43 12.27
CA LEU A 25 0.60 7.63 12.02
C LEU A 25 1.30 8.59 11.06
N ALA A 26 2.61 8.79 11.21
CA ALA A 26 3.40 9.62 10.30
C ALA A 26 3.42 9.05 8.87
N PHE A 27 3.52 7.72 8.74
CA PHE A 27 3.47 7.03 7.44
C PHE A 27 2.11 7.21 6.76
N VAL A 28 1.01 7.03 7.52
CA VAL A 28 -0.36 7.23 7.03
C VAL A 28 -0.61 8.69 6.68
N TYR A 29 -0.29 9.63 7.58
CA TYR A 29 -0.49 11.07 7.39
C TYR A 29 0.19 11.53 6.09
N ARG A 30 1.44 11.14 5.88
CA ARG A 30 2.17 11.43 4.65
C ARG A 30 1.47 10.90 3.39
N GLY A 31 0.93 9.68 3.44
CA GLY A 31 0.17 9.12 2.31
C GLY A 31 -1.06 9.95 1.95
N VAL A 32 -1.66 10.62 2.94
CA VAL A 32 -2.85 11.47 2.77
C VAL A 32 -2.47 12.92 2.40
N SER A 33 -1.36 13.44 2.92
CA SER A 33 -1.04 14.87 2.92
C SER A 33 -0.06 15.34 1.86
N ALA A 34 0.52 14.44 1.06
CA ALA A 34 1.59 14.79 0.11
C ALA A 34 1.31 14.30 -1.31
N PRO A 35 0.47 15.00 -2.11
CA PRO A 35 0.81 15.14 -3.51
C PRO A 35 2.18 15.85 -3.52
N GLY A 36 3.25 15.12 -3.80
CA GLY A 36 4.58 15.72 -3.89
C GLY A 36 4.55 16.87 -4.91
N PRO A 37 5.39 17.92 -4.74
CA PRO A 37 5.40 19.03 -5.68
C PRO A 37 5.58 18.50 -7.10
N PHE A 38 4.65 18.84 -7.99
CA PHE A 38 4.81 18.53 -9.41
C PHE A 38 5.92 19.43 -9.96
N GLY A 39 6.94 18.81 -10.53
CA GLY A 39 7.96 19.52 -11.31
C GLY A 39 7.35 20.23 -12.53
N PRO A 40 8.16 20.95 -13.30
CA PRO A 40 7.67 21.75 -14.42
C PRO A 40 6.97 20.89 -15.46
N ARG A 41 5.86 21.39 -16.01
CA ARG A 41 5.06 20.75 -17.08
C ARG A 41 4.25 21.79 -17.87
N LEU A 42 3.54 21.32 -18.89
CA LEU A 42 2.61 22.11 -19.69
C LEU A 42 3.21 23.41 -20.26
N PRO A 43 4.37 23.35 -20.96
CA PRO A 43 4.90 24.52 -21.64
C PRO A 43 3.91 24.97 -22.72
N ALA A 44 3.54 26.25 -22.71
CA ALA A 44 2.60 26.86 -23.64
C ALA A 44 3.14 28.23 -24.06
N VAL A 45 3.03 28.55 -25.34
CA VAL A 45 3.56 29.80 -25.91
C VAL A 45 2.45 30.83 -26.08
N GLN A 46 2.74 32.07 -25.72
CA GLN A 46 1.88 33.23 -25.96
C GLN A 46 2.74 34.36 -26.52
N GLY A 47 2.66 34.57 -27.84
CA GLY A 47 3.51 35.54 -28.54
C GLY A 47 4.99 35.27 -28.26
N GLU A 48 5.67 36.26 -27.70
CA GLU A 48 7.09 36.17 -27.36
C GLU A 48 7.39 35.58 -25.97
N THR A 49 6.35 35.19 -25.23
CA THR A 49 6.48 34.66 -23.87
C THR A 49 6.16 33.17 -23.80
N LEU A 50 6.83 32.49 -22.87
CA LEU A 50 6.57 31.11 -22.53
C LEU A 50 5.89 31.06 -21.17
N TRP A 51 4.85 30.24 -21.08
CA TRP A 51 4.22 29.86 -19.84
C TRP A 51 4.48 28.38 -19.54
N LEU A 52 4.61 28.02 -18.27
CA LEU A 52 4.60 26.63 -17.82
C LEU A 52 3.98 26.53 -16.43
N GLU A 53 3.46 25.36 -16.10
CA GLU A 53 3.03 25.05 -14.73
C GLU A 53 4.21 24.45 -13.97
N SER A 54 4.44 24.94 -12.75
CA SER A 54 5.40 24.36 -11.83
C SER A 54 5.06 24.77 -10.41
N HIS A 55 5.11 23.81 -9.47
CA HIS A 55 4.87 24.07 -8.04
C HIS A 55 3.50 24.71 -7.73
N GLY A 56 2.45 24.32 -8.46
CA GLY A 56 1.10 24.83 -8.21
C GLY A 56 0.92 26.27 -8.67
N ALA A 57 1.72 26.73 -9.63
CA ALA A 57 1.64 28.05 -10.22
C ALA A 57 1.94 28.03 -11.72
N LEU A 58 1.33 28.97 -12.45
CA LEU A 58 1.73 29.32 -13.81
C LEU A 58 2.85 30.35 -13.73
N HIS A 59 3.96 30.07 -14.41
CA HIS A 59 5.12 30.96 -14.50
C HIS A 59 5.24 31.46 -15.94
N GLN A 60 5.35 32.77 -16.14
CA GLN A 60 5.63 33.38 -17.44
C GLN A 60 7.10 33.77 -17.54
N PHE A 61 7.70 33.51 -18.69
CA PHE A 61 9.10 33.81 -19.00
C PHE A 61 9.23 34.56 -20.33
N ASP A 62 10.24 35.41 -20.43
CA ASP A 62 10.70 35.96 -21.71
C ASP A 62 11.59 34.98 -22.49
N ALA A 63 12.03 35.38 -23.68
CA ALA A 63 12.89 34.58 -24.56
C ALA A 63 14.27 34.24 -23.93
N ALA A 64 14.78 35.10 -23.05
CA ALA A 64 16.01 34.85 -22.31
C ALA A 64 15.80 33.82 -21.19
N GLY A 65 14.56 33.59 -20.78
CA GLY A 65 14.17 32.72 -19.69
C GLY A 65 14.08 33.45 -18.36
N ARG A 66 14.03 34.79 -18.34
CA ARG A 66 13.77 35.55 -17.13
C ARG A 66 12.28 35.48 -16.80
N ARG A 67 11.97 35.18 -15.54
CA ARG A 67 10.59 35.10 -15.05
C ARG A 67 10.00 36.50 -14.99
N LEU A 68 8.88 36.69 -15.70
CA LEU A 68 8.14 37.94 -15.76
C LEU A 68 7.06 38.00 -14.70
N GLN A 69 6.36 36.88 -14.47
CA GLN A 69 5.31 36.79 -13.46
C GLN A 69 5.07 35.34 -13.02
N GLN A 70 4.40 35.21 -11.88
CA GLN A 70 3.95 33.95 -11.31
C GLN A 70 2.50 34.12 -10.82
N ILE A 71 1.63 33.19 -11.20
CA ILE A 71 0.21 33.17 -10.81
C ILE A 71 -0.09 31.82 -10.15
N PRO A 72 -0.36 31.78 -8.84
CA PRO A 72 -0.77 30.53 -8.17
C PRO A 72 -2.04 29.95 -8.80
N LEU A 73 -2.10 28.63 -9.02
CA LEU A 73 -3.27 27.94 -9.58
C LEU A 73 -4.50 28.14 -8.68
N ALA A 74 -4.32 28.12 -7.36
CA ALA A 74 -5.38 28.40 -6.40
C ALA A 74 -5.99 29.81 -6.58
N ALA A 75 -5.20 30.81 -6.98
CA ALA A 75 -5.72 32.16 -7.26
C ALA A 75 -6.61 32.18 -8.51
N LEU A 76 -6.43 31.22 -9.42
CA LEU A 76 -7.26 30.99 -10.60
C LEU A 76 -8.42 30.02 -10.33
N LYS A 77 -8.55 29.51 -9.09
CA LYS A 77 -9.49 28.43 -8.71
C LYS A 77 -9.31 27.15 -9.51
N LEU A 78 -8.07 26.89 -9.96
CA LEU A 78 -7.68 25.63 -10.58
C LEU A 78 -7.10 24.70 -9.51
N SER A 79 -7.24 23.39 -9.72
CA SER A 79 -6.60 22.37 -8.91
C SER A 79 -5.08 22.35 -9.12
N ASP A 80 -4.38 21.60 -8.27
CA ASP A 80 -2.92 21.46 -8.33
C ASP A 80 -2.46 20.58 -9.51
N SER A 81 -3.38 20.03 -10.30
CA SER A 81 -3.06 19.11 -11.41
C SER A 81 -3.85 19.32 -12.70
N PRO A 82 -3.74 20.50 -13.34
CA PRO A 82 -4.23 20.65 -14.72
C PRO A 82 -3.50 19.69 -15.66
N THR A 83 -4.17 19.29 -16.76
CA THR A 83 -3.61 18.31 -17.72
C THR A 83 -3.30 18.91 -19.09
N SER A 84 -3.78 20.12 -19.38
CA SER A 84 -3.44 20.87 -20.59
C SER A 84 -3.47 22.38 -20.34
N LEU A 85 -2.66 23.12 -21.09
CA LEU A 85 -2.62 24.58 -21.10
C LEU A 85 -2.38 25.03 -22.54
N GLN A 86 -3.23 25.93 -23.03
CA GLN A 86 -3.05 26.60 -24.33
C GLN A 86 -3.46 28.06 -24.22
N PHE A 87 -2.82 28.93 -24.99
CA PHE A 87 -3.25 30.31 -25.17
C PHE A 87 -3.87 30.50 -26.55
N THR A 88 -4.98 31.24 -26.60
CA THR A 88 -5.65 31.67 -27.85
C THR A 88 -5.39 33.15 -28.10
N GLN A 89 -5.29 33.96 -27.04
CA GLN A 89 -5.11 35.41 -27.10
C GLN A 89 -4.16 35.88 -25.99
N GLU A 90 -3.83 37.17 -26.00
CA GLU A 90 -3.11 37.80 -24.88
C GLU A 90 -3.93 37.65 -23.59
N HIS A 91 -3.32 37.11 -22.55
CA HIS A 91 -3.91 36.77 -21.26
C HIS A 91 -5.10 35.80 -21.25
N VAL A 92 -5.51 35.23 -22.39
CA VAL A 92 -6.57 34.22 -22.42
C VAL A 92 -5.97 32.82 -22.53
N ALA A 93 -6.11 32.04 -21.46
CA ALA A 93 -5.66 30.66 -21.38
C ALA A 93 -6.84 29.70 -21.35
N TRP A 94 -6.67 28.54 -21.95
CA TRP A 94 -7.59 27.42 -21.92
C TRP A 94 -6.92 26.25 -21.20
N VAL A 95 -7.58 25.75 -20.17
CA VAL A 95 -7.04 24.75 -19.25
C VAL A 95 -8.01 23.60 -19.10
N HIS A 96 -7.52 22.36 -19.16
CA HIS A 96 -8.29 21.23 -18.64
C HIS A 96 -7.88 20.97 -17.20
N ASP A 97 -8.86 21.05 -16.30
CA ASP A 97 -8.67 20.88 -14.87
C ASP A 97 -9.92 20.29 -14.21
N ASP A 98 -9.72 19.32 -13.30
CA ASP A 98 -10.77 18.59 -12.58
C ASP A 98 -11.97 18.17 -13.46
N SER A 99 -11.66 17.51 -14.59
CA SER A 99 -12.61 17.00 -15.58
C SER A 99 -13.37 18.05 -16.40
N ARG A 100 -13.03 19.33 -16.27
CA ARG A 100 -13.66 20.43 -17.00
C ARG A 100 -12.67 21.18 -17.86
N VAL A 101 -13.19 21.79 -18.91
CA VAL A 101 -12.46 22.80 -19.68
C VAL A 101 -12.77 24.16 -19.06
N HIS A 102 -11.74 24.95 -18.81
CA HIS A 102 -11.85 26.31 -18.28
C HIS A 102 -11.28 27.30 -19.27
N ARG A 103 -11.98 28.42 -19.43
CA ARG A 103 -11.47 29.62 -20.10
C ARG A 103 -11.05 30.61 -19.03
N CYS A 104 -9.78 30.99 -19.04
CA CYS A 104 -9.14 31.82 -18.02
C CYS A 104 -8.72 33.17 -18.59
N ASP A 105 -9.18 34.25 -17.98
CA ASP A 105 -8.59 35.58 -18.13
C ASP A 105 -7.54 35.77 -17.03
N LEU A 106 -6.26 35.78 -17.43
CA LEU A 106 -5.14 35.90 -16.50
C LEU A 106 -4.93 37.32 -15.98
N ARG A 107 -5.44 38.36 -16.65
CA ARG A 107 -5.44 39.74 -16.10
C ARG A 107 -6.42 39.84 -14.95
N GLN A 108 -7.61 39.27 -15.12
CA GLN A 108 -8.67 39.26 -14.10
C GLN A 108 -8.49 38.15 -13.07
N ARG A 109 -7.58 37.20 -13.31
CA ARG A 109 -7.39 35.98 -12.50
C ARG A 109 -8.69 35.18 -12.35
N LEU A 110 -9.47 35.13 -13.42
CA LEU A 110 -10.78 34.48 -13.44
C LEU A 110 -10.77 33.34 -14.43
N CYS A 111 -10.98 32.12 -13.95
CA CYS A 111 -11.27 30.96 -14.78
C CYS A 111 -12.75 30.60 -14.66
N LEU A 112 -13.43 30.48 -15.80
CA LEU A 112 -14.81 30.06 -15.90
C LEU A 112 -14.89 28.70 -16.59
N PRO A 113 -15.64 27.73 -16.03
CA PRO A 113 -15.84 26.46 -16.71
C PRO A 113 -16.65 26.67 -17.99
N VAL A 114 -16.31 25.90 -19.02
CA VAL A 114 -17.01 25.86 -20.29
C VAL A 114 -17.81 24.57 -20.35
N GLU A 115 -19.12 24.73 -20.55
CA GLU A 115 -20.05 23.60 -20.66
C GLU A 115 -19.89 22.95 -22.04
N LEU A 116 -19.43 21.69 -22.04
CA LEU A 116 -19.22 20.87 -23.22
C LEU A 116 -20.07 19.61 -23.11
N ALA A 117 -21.11 19.48 -23.93
CA ALA A 117 -22.01 18.34 -23.92
C ALA A 117 -21.24 17.02 -24.14
N GLU A 118 -21.67 15.93 -23.50
CA GLU A 118 -21.09 14.58 -23.61
C GLU A 118 -19.65 14.42 -23.08
N LEU A 119 -19.02 15.49 -22.59
CA LEU A 119 -17.81 15.41 -21.80
C LEU A 119 -18.19 15.02 -20.37
N ASP A 120 -17.84 13.80 -19.97
CA ASP A 120 -18.22 13.31 -18.64
C ASP A 120 -17.42 14.00 -17.51
N SER A 121 -17.99 13.95 -16.30
CA SER A 121 -17.41 14.49 -15.08
C SER A 121 -16.40 13.58 -14.39
N ARG A 122 -16.04 12.42 -14.97
CA ARG A 122 -15.05 11.53 -14.36
C ARG A 122 -13.65 12.11 -14.53
N ARG A 123 -12.84 11.97 -13.50
CA ARG A 123 -11.41 12.35 -13.57
C ARG A 123 -10.71 11.45 -14.57
N GLY A 124 -10.09 12.08 -15.56
CA GLY A 124 -9.34 11.43 -16.63
C GLY A 124 -8.35 12.41 -17.25
N TYR A 125 -7.30 11.88 -17.86
CA TYR A 125 -6.38 12.70 -18.64
C TYR A 125 -7.11 13.18 -19.90
N ARG A 126 -7.13 14.50 -20.10
CA ARG A 126 -7.62 15.10 -21.33
C ARG A 126 -6.69 16.20 -21.80
N TRP A 127 -6.56 16.30 -23.11
CA TRP A 127 -5.86 17.41 -23.76
C TRP A 127 -6.87 18.29 -24.46
N VAL A 128 -6.83 19.60 -24.18
CA VAL A 128 -7.69 20.57 -24.85
C VAL A 128 -6.88 21.38 -25.83
N ARG A 129 -7.44 21.53 -27.02
CA ARG A 129 -7.02 22.50 -28.01
C ARG A 129 -8.20 23.40 -28.38
N VAL A 130 -7.96 24.69 -28.57
CA VAL A 130 -8.93 25.68 -29.01
C VAL A 130 -8.35 26.42 -30.23
N SER A 131 -9.19 26.75 -31.20
CA SER A 131 -8.82 27.60 -32.34
C SER A 131 -8.56 29.05 -31.90
N ASP A 132 -7.77 29.81 -32.65
CA ASP A 132 -7.36 31.18 -32.27
C ASP A 132 -8.57 32.14 -32.15
N ASP A 133 -9.59 31.93 -32.98
CA ASP A 133 -10.87 32.65 -32.96
C ASP A 133 -11.88 32.08 -31.94
N GLU A 134 -11.49 31.05 -31.19
CA GLU A 134 -12.31 30.33 -30.22
C GLU A 134 -13.58 29.69 -30.81
N SER A 135 -13.65 29.52 -32.14
CA SER A 135 -14.81 28.92 -32.81
C SER A 135 -14.88 27.39 -32.67
N GLU A 136 -13.75 26.71 -32.44
CA GLU A 136 -13.67 25.27 -32.28
C GLU A 136 -12.88 24.87 -31.03
N ILE A 137 -13.44 23.96 -30.22
CA ILE A 137 -12.75 23.31 -29.10
C ILE A 137 -12.61 21.82 -29.43
N ILE A 138 -11.40 21.31 -29.31
CA ILE A 138 -11.04 19.92 -29.55
C ILE A 138 -10.58 19.34 -28.22
N VAL A 139 -11.22 18.26 -27.77
CA VAL A 139 -10.88 17.56 -26.54
C VAL A 139 -10.44 16.14 -26.87
N SER A 140 -9.19 15.82 -26.55
CA SER A 140 -8.72 14.44 -26.56
C SER A 140 -9.14 13.76 -25.25
N ASP A 141 -10.13 12.88 -25.31
CA ASP A 141 -10.70 12.16 -24.16
C ASP A 141 -10.04 10.77 -24.07
N ALA A 142 -8.82 10.75 -23.54
CA ALA A 142 -7.93 9.59 -23.61
C ALA A 142 -8.57 8.32 -23.01
N SER A 143 -9.24 8.49 -21.86
CA SER A 143 -9.92 7.42 -21.12
C SER A 143 -11.08 6.77 -21.88
N HIS A 144 -11.73 7.50 -22.79
CA HIS A 144 -12.82 6.98 -23.63
C HIS A 144 -12.39 6.71 -25.07
N HIS A 145 -11.09 6.81 -25.37
CA HIS A 145 -10.50 6.49 -26.67
C HIS A 145 -11.15 7.27 -27.83
N ARG A 146 -11.38 8.57 -27.63
CA ARG A 146 -12.04 9.42 -28.63
C ARG A 146 -11.48 10.83 -28.60
N VAL A 147 -11.61 11.54 -29.72
CA VAL A 147 -11.43 12.99 -29.80
C VAL A 147 -12.79 13.62 -30.09
N LEU A 148 -13.19 14.57 -29.24
CA LEU A 148 -14.44 15.30 -29.36
C LEU A 148 -14.15 16.66 -29.97
N VAL A 149 -14.97 17.09 -30.92
CA VAL A 149 -14.82 18.41 -31.52
C VAL A 149 -16.13 19.18 -31.39
N TYR A 150 -16.03 20.32 -30.75
CA TYR A 150 -17.12 21.23 -30.47
C TYR A 150 -16.99 22.49 -31.30
N ARG A 151 -18.10 22.99 -31.82
CA ARG A 151 -18.14 24.28 -32.51
C ARG A 151 -19.02 25.25 -31.75
N ARG A 152 -18.56 26.49 -31.68
CA ARG A 152 -19.30 27.60 -31.09
C ARG A 152 -20.42 27.99 -32.05
N ASP A 153 -21.64 27.97 -31.55
CA ASP A 153 -22.80 28.48 -32.25
C ASP A 153 -22.77 30.02 -32.22
N ALA A 154 -22.83 30.64 -33.39
CA ALA A 154 -22.67 32.10 -33.52
C ALA A 154 -23.85 32.90 -32.97
N ILE A 155 -25.02 32.28 -32.72
CA ILE A 155 -26.23 32.96 -32.25
C ILE A 155 -26.33 32.87 -30.72
N THR A 156 -26.10 31.68 -30.18
CA THR A 156 -26.28 31.37 -28.75
C THR A 156 -24.99 31.49 -27.95
N ASP A 157 -23.86 31.59 -28.64
CA ASP A 157 -22.51 31.63 -28.06
C ASP A 157 -22.08 30.34 -27.34
N ARG A 158 -22.86 29.26 -27.50
CA ARG A 158 -22.64 27.98 -26.83
C ARG A 158 -21.88 27.01 -27.73
N TYR A 159 -21.08 26.15 -27.11
CA TYR A 159 -20.43 25.06 -27.81
C TYR A 159 -21.37 23.86 -27.96
N ALA A 160 -21.55 23.38 -29.20
CA ALA A 160 -22.25 22.15 -29.51
C ALA A 160 -21.27 21.11 -30.04
N LEU A 161 -21.49 19.83 -29.70
CA LEU A 161 -20.68 18.74 -30.22
C LEU A 161 -20.92 18.63 -31.73
N ALA A 162 -19.87 18.91 -32.52
CA ALA A 162 -19.93 18.90 -33.97
C ALA A 162 -19.56 17.53 -34.55
N ARG A 163 -18.57 16.85 -33.97
CA ARG A 163 -18.14 15.50 -34.37
C ARG A 163 -17.40 14.75 -33.26
N THR A 164 -17.43 13.44 -33.33
CA THR A 164 -16.68 12.51 -32.47
C THR A 164 -15.80 11.61 -33.33
N GLU A 165 -14.48 11.67 -33.11
CA GLU A 165 -13.49 10.81 -33.75
C GLU A 165 -13.10 9.69 -32.79
N ALA A 166 -13.74 8.52 -32.92
CA ALA A 166 -13.45 7.34 -32.09
C ALA A 166 -12.82 6.18 -32.88
N GLU A 167 -13.01 6.16 -34.20
CA GLU A 167 -12.54 5.05 -35.03
C GLU A 167 -11.01 4.99 -35.08
N GLY A 168 -10.45 3.81 -34.77
CA GLY A 168 -9.01 3.58 -34.76
C GLY A 168 -8.27 4.17 -33.54
N MET A 169 -8.95 4.95 -32.69
CA MET A 169 -8.34 5.60 -31.54
C MET A 169 -8.12 4.65 -30.36
N ARG A 170 -7.00 4.82 -29.65
CA ARG A 170 -6.74 4.16 -28.37
C ARG A 170 -5.83 5.04 -27.52
N PHE A 171 -6.40 5.61 -26.46
CA PHE A 171 -5.75 6.61 -25.61
C PHE A 171 -5.13 7.76 -26.43
N PRO A 172 -5.95 8.56 -27.15
CA PRO A 172 -5.43 9.74 -27.82
C PRO A 172 -4.98 10.77 -26.77
N ASN A 173 -3.70 11.13 -26.76
CA ASN A 173 -3.13 12.05 -25.76
C ASN A 173 -3.13 13.50 -26.28
N GLN A 174 -2.03 14.01 -26.83
CA GLN A 174 -1.98 15.36 -27.38
C GLN A 174 -2.60 15.43 -28.79
N THR A 175 -3.29 16.55 -29.08
CA THR A 175 -3.65 16.96 -30.44
C THR A 175 -2.86 18.20 -30.87
N LEU A 176 -2.51 18.28 -32.15
CA LEU A 176 -1.78 19.38 -32.76
C LEU A 176 -2.42 19.72 -34.12
N GLN A 177 -2.89 20.95 -34.31
CA GLN A 177 -3.33 21.40 -35.63
C GLN A 177 -2.11 21.80 -36.46
N VAL A 178 -2.01 21.26 -37.65
CA VAL A 178 -1.02 21.61 -38.65
C VAL A 178 -1.76 21.91 -39.95
N LYS A 179 -1.89 23.20 -40.27
CA LYS A 179 -2.67 23.69 -41.42
C LYS A 179 -4.11 23.18 -41.37
N ASP A 180 -4.55 22.43 -42.39
CA ASP A 180 -5.87 21.82 -42.56
C ASP A 180 -6.04 20.49 -41.81
N ALA A 181 -4.96 19.95 -41.24
CA ALA A 181 -4.95 18.64 -40.60
C ALA A 181 -4.81 18.74 -39.08
N MET A 182 -5.48 17.83 -38.38
CA MET A 182 -5.26 17.58 -36.96
C MET A 182 -4.42 16.32 -36.79
N TRP A 183 -3.29 16.43 -36.11
CA TRP A 183 -2.46 15.31 -35.71
C TRP A 183 -2.80 14.90 -34.29
N VAL A 184 -2.89 13.60 -34.05
CA VAL A 184 -3.24 13.01 -32.76
C VAL A 184 -2.16 12.01 -32.37
N ALA A 185 -1.60 12.16 -31.16
CA ALA A 185 -0.75 11.15 -30.58
C ALA A 185 -1.64 9.97 -30.13
N ASN A 186 -1.78 8.96 -30.99
CA ASN A 186 -2.62 7.80 -30.76
C ASN A 186 -1.82 6.76 -29.94
N THR A 187 -1.71 7.04 -28.64
CA THR A 187 -0.66 6.52 -27.76
C THR A 187 -0.59 4.99 -27.76
N ASN A 188 -1.71 4.30 -27.58
CA ASN A 188 -1.72 2.84 -27.50
C ASN A 188 -1.89 2.15 -28.86
N ARG A 189 -1.92 2.93 -29.95
CA ARG A 189 -1.71 2.43 -31.32
C ARG A 189 -0.26 2.64 -31.80
N HIS A 190 0.58 3.30 -31.00
CA HIS A 190 1.99 3.54 -31.32
C HIS A 190 2.18 4.29 -32.66
N GLU A 191 1.33 5.30 -32.90
CA GLU A 191 1.31 6.05 -34.15
C GLU A 191 0.95 7.52 -33.91
N ILE A 192 1.32 8.37 -34.87
CA ILE A 192 0.70 9.68 -35.06
C ILE A 192 -0.42 9.49 -36.09
N LEU A 193 -1.64 9.82 -35.71
CA LEU A 193 -2.80 9.75 -36.59
C LEU A 193 -3.08 11.14 -37.14
N GLN A 194 -3.01 11.30 -38.45
CA GLN A 194 -3.42 12.52 -39.15
C GLN A 194 -4.88 12.42 -39.56
N LEU A 195 -5.67 13.41 -39.17
CA LEU A 195 -7.08 13.58 -39.48
C LEU A 195 -7.27 14.83 -40.33
N ARG A 196 -7.93 14.67 -41.49
CA ARG A 196 -8.33 15.79 -42.36
C ARG A 196 -9.83 15.74 -42.63
N ALA A 197 -10.46 16.88 -42.76
CA ALA A 197 -11.81 16.94 -43.31
C ALA A 197 -11.76 16.63 -44.81
N GLY A 198 -12.42 15.55 -45.23
CA GLY A 198 -12.58 15.21 -46.64
C GLY A 198 -13.65 16.06 -47.33
N PRO A 199 -13.70 16.06 -48.68
CA PRO A 199 -14.66 16.84 -49.46
C PRO A 199 -16.12 16.47 -49.15
N ASP A 200 -16.38 15.21 -48.79
CA ASP A 200 -17.71 14.70 -48.44
C ASP A 200 -18.10 14.98 -46.97
N GLY A 201 -17.31 15.79 -46.26
CA GLY A 201 -17.47 16.03 -44.82
C GLY A 201 -17.01 14.86 -43.92
N LYS A 202 -16.58 13.73 -44.52
CA LYS A 202 -16.01 12.59 -43.81
C LYS A 202 -14.55 12.82 -43.46
N THR A 203 -14.11 12.32 -42.30
CA THR A 203 -12.71 12.44 -41.87
C THR A 203 -11.83 11.44 -42.63
N VAL A 204 -10.84 11.96 -43.36
CA VAL A 204 -9.77 11.17 -43.98
C VAL A 204 -8.67 10.94 -42.95
N ARG A 205 -8.24 9.68 -42.83
CA ARG A 205 -7.30 9.21 -41.80
C ARG A 205 -6.02 8.71 -42.44
N GLN A 206 -4.87 9.15 -41.94
CA GLN A 206 -3.56 8.67 -42.36
C GLN A 206 -2.75 8.30 -41.11
N GLN A 207 -2.27 7.06 -41.07
CA GLN A 207 -1.53 6.50 -39.94
C GLN A 207 -0.03 6.61 -40.20
N HIS A 208 0.70 7.10 -39.20
CA HIS A 208 2.15 7.26 -39.27
C HIS A 208 2.79 6.55 -38.07
N PRO A 209 3.31 5.32 -38.27
CA PRO A 209 3.98 4.57 -37.21
C PRO A 209 5.18 5.35 -36.66
N ILE A 210 5.40 5.25 -35.35
CA ILE A 210 6.54 5.91 -34.67
C ILE A 210 7.73 4.96 -34.44
N ALA A 211 7.66 3.73 -34.92
CA ALA A 211 8.72 2.74 -34.72
C ALA A 211 10.03 3.18 -35.37
N HIS A 212 11.13 3.12 -34.62
CA HIS A 212 12.47 3.47 -35.08
C HIS A 212 13.51 2.60 -34.34
N PRO A 213 14.56 2.08 -35.01
CA PRO A 213 15.53 1.17 -34.41
C PRO A 213 16.30 1.74 -33.21
N ASP A 214 16.52 3.06 -33.19
CA ASP A 214 17.25 3.74 -32.11
C ASP A 214 16.38 4.09 -30.89
N LEU A 215 15.07 3.81 -30.92
CA LEU A 215 14.24 3.96 -29.72
C LEU A 215 14.67 2.91 -28.69
N ARG A 216 14.78 3.32 -27.43
CA ARG A 216 15.14 2.40 -26.35
C ARG A 216 14.08 1.30 -26.22
N PRO A 217 14.44 0.06 -25.82
CA PRO A 217 13.50 -1.05 -25.72
C PRO A 217 12.22 -0.70 -24.95
N GLY A 218 11.07 -1.00 -25.53
CA GLY A 218 9.76 -0.74 -24.95
C GLY A 218 9.24 0.70 -25.09
N ARG A 219 9.93 1.59 -25.83
CA ARG A 219 9.46 2.96 -26.10
C ARG A 219 8.59 2.93 -27.36
N ALA A 220 7.28 2.99 -27.14
CA ALA A 220 6.29 2.84 -28.20
C ALA A 220 5.07 3.76 -28.03
N PHE A 221 5.02 4.56 -26.96
CA PHE A 221 3.81 5.29 -26.56
C PHE A 221 3.98 6.79 -26.84
N PRO A 222 3.64 7.30 -28.05
CA PRO A 222 3.71 8.73 -28.35
C PRO A 222 2.66 9.47 -27.53
N PHE A 223 3.00 10.62 -26.94
CA PHE A 223 2.04 11.32 -26.07
C PHE A 223 2.07 12.83 -26.15
N ALA A 224 3.21 13.42 -26.50
CA ALA A 224 3.34 14.85 -26.71
C ALA A 224 4.17 15.15 -27.95
N MET A 225 3.88 16.25 -28.63
CA MET A 225 4.50 16.60 -29.89
C MET A 225 4.51 18.12 -30.16
N ALA A 226 5.51 18.56 -30.91
CA ALA A 226 5.63 19.94 -31.41
C ALA A 226 6.21 19.94 -32.82
N GLN A 227 5.71 20.82 -33.69
CA GLN A 227 6.26 21.01 -35.04
C GLN A 227 7.30 22.14 -35.03
N ASP A 228 8.42 21.93 -35.71
CA ASP A 228 9.44 22.96 -35.90
C ASP A 228 9.19 23.82 -37.17
N PRO A 229 9.92 24.95 -37.35
CA PRO A 229 9.76 25.80 -38.53
C PRO A 229 10.08 25.13 -39.87
N ARG A 230 10.78 23.98 -39.88
CA ARG A 230 11.07 23.19 -41.10
C ARG A 230 9.97 22.16 -41.39
N GLY A 231 8.91 22.14 -40.58
CA GLY A 231 7.80 21.21 -40.70
C GLY A 231 8.07 19.83 -40.10
N GLN A 232 9.22 19.61 -39.46
CA GLN A 232 9.54 18.34 -38.80
C GLN A 232 8.74 18.23 -37.50
N LEU A 233 8.28 17.01 -37.19
CA LEU A 233 7.52 16.73 -35.97
C LEU A 233 8.43 16.12 -34.92
N TRP A 234 8.48 16.75 -33.75
CA TRP A 234 9.20 16.26 -32.59
C TRP A 234 8.20 15.56 -31.69
N VAL A 235 8.42 14.29 -31.37
CA VAL A 235 7.48 13.44 -30.64
C VAL A 235 8.16 12.86 -29.41
N LEU A 236 7.54 13.05 -28.24
CA LEU A 236 7.92 12.33 -27.03
C LEU A 236 7.27 10.95 -27.03
N VAL A 237 8.11 9.91 -26.92
CA VAL A 237 7.73 8.50 -26.98
C VAL A 237 8.09 7.82 -25.67
N ALA A 238 7.10 7.51 -24.85
CA ALA A 238 7.29 6.91 -23.53
C ALA A 238 7.39 5.38 -23.54
N GLY A 239 7.84 4.82 -22.42
CA GLY A 239 7.69 3.39 -22.10
C GLY A 239 6.29 3.03 -21.55
N THR A 240 6.10 1.77 -21.15
CA THR A 240 4.81 1.21 -20.71
C THR A 240 4.16 1.89 -19.50
N SER A 241 4.93 2.61 -18.68
CA SER A 241 4.43 3.40 -17.54
C SER A 241 4.24 4.89 -17.84
N MET A 242 4.27 5.28 -19.12
CA MET A 242 4.29 6.69 -19.55
C MET A 242 5.48 7.48 -18.97
N GLN A 243 6.62 6.80 -18.79
CA GLN A 243 7.86 7.35 -18.24
C GLN A 243 9.05 6.99 -19.14
N ASN A 244 10.18 7.63 -18.85
CA ASN A 244 11.48 7.49 -19.50
C ASN A 244 11.37 7.67 -21.03
N ALA A 245 10.78 8.79 -21.43
CA ALA A 245 10.52 9.09 -22.82
C ALA A 245 11.79 9.33 -23.64
N ASP A 246 11.74 8.90 -24.90
CA ASP A 246 12.67 9.29 -25.97
C ASP A 246 12.09 10.45 -26.78
N LEU A 247 12.96 11.21 -27.43
CA LEU A 247 12.56 12.28 -28.35
C LEU A 247 12.81 11.83 -29.79
N LEU A 248 11.74 11.43 -30.46
CA LEU A 248 11.75 11.05 -31.86
C LEU A 248 11.57 12.29 -32.73
N LEU A 249 12.44 12.46 -33.73
CA LEU A 249 12.24 13.42 -34.81
C LEU A 249 11.64 12.68 -36.01
N MET A 250 10.55 13.22 -36.55
CA MET A 250 9.91 12.74 -37.77
C MET A 250 10.03 13.80 -38.86
N SER A 251 10.20 13.34 -40.11
CA SER A 251 10.26 14.20 -41.29
C SER A 251 8.95 14.98 -41.51
N PRO A 252 8.93 15.99 -42.41
CA PRO A 252 7.70 16.69 -42.77
C PRO A 252 6.61 15.77 -43.38
N GLN A 253 7.00 14.58 -43.86
CA GLN A 253 6.10 13.53 -44.36
C GLN A 253 5.70 12.54 -43.26
N LEU A 254 5.97 12.86 -42.00
CA LEU A 254 5.68 12.04 -40.82
C LEU A 254 6.32 10.64 -40.90
N GLN A 255 7.54 10.56 -41.42
CA GLN A 255 8.36 9.34 -41.33
C GLN A 255 9.36 9.49 -40.18
N PRO A 256 9.53 8.48 -39.30
CA PRO A 256 10.58 8.49 -38.28
C PRO A 256 11.96 8.70 -38.93
N ASP A 257 12.67 9.75 -38.53
CA ASP A 257 13.96 10.15 -39.12
C ASP A 257 15.13 9.78 -38.20
N ARG A 258 15.06 10.18 -36.93
CA ARG A 258 16.10 9.87 -35.92
C ARG A 258 15.61 10.08 -34.50
N VAL A 259 16.29 9.45 -33.54
CA VAL A 259 16.07 9.70 -32.10
C VAL A 259 17.11 10.70 -31.60
N ILE A 260 16.65 11.78 -30.98
CA ILE A 260 17.52 12.78 -30.36
C ILE A 260 18.00 12.23 -29.01
N PRO A 261 19.31 12.13 -28.78
CA PRO A 261 19.84 11.57 -27.54
C PRO A 261 19.51 12.48 -26.36
N LEU A 262 18.79 11.93 -25.39
CA LEU A 262 18.53 12.53 -24.10
C LEU A 262 19.49 11.93 -23.06
N ALA A 263 19.79 12.66 -21.99
CA ALA A 263 20.62 12.10 -20.92
C ALA A 263 19.91 10.89 -20.27
N ALA A 264 20.65 9.90 -19.79
CA ALA A 264 20.11 8.61 -19.33
C ALA A 264 19.02 8.71 -18.25
N LYS A 265 19.02 9.81 -17.47
CA LYS A 265 18.04 10.09 -16.41
C LYS A 265 17.03 11.18 -16.80
N GLN A 266 16.89 11.55 -18.07
CA GLN A 266 15.83 12.48 -18.47
C GLN A 266 14.53 11.72 -18.71
N ASP A 267 13.45 12.31 -18.24
CA ASP A 267 12.09 11.83 -18.39
C ASP A 267 11.18 13.00 -18.81
N PRO A 268 11.37 13.51 -20.05
CA PRO A 268 10.59 14.65 -20.50
C PRO A 268 9.11 14.28 -20.57
N ASN A 269 8.25 15.16 -20.07
CA ASN A 269 6.81 14.95 -19.96
C ASN A 269 5.98 15.95 -20.77
N ALA A 270 6.61 16.93 -21.40
CA ALA A 270 5.98 17.80 -22.40
C ALA A 270 7.04 18.49 -23.28
N ILE A 271 6.60 18.97 -24.44
CA ILE A 271 7.43 19.66 -25.43
C ILE A 271 6.70 20.88 -26.00
N ALA A 272 7.43 21.97 -26.25
CA ALA A 272 6.93 23.11 -27.00
C ALA A 272 8.04 23.74 -27.86
N LEU A 273 7.68 24.22 -29.05
CA LEU A 273 8.53 25.12 -29.83
C LEU A 273 8.38 26.53 -29.25
N PHE A 274 9.48 27.12 -28.79
CA PHE A 274 9.51 28.51 -28.33
C PHE A 274 10.65 29.26 -29.01
N GLN A 275 10.30 30.28 -29.80
CA GLN A 275 11.24 30.97 -30.68
C GLN A 275 11.90 29.98 -31.66
N GLN A 276 13.22 29.77 -31.56
CA GLN A 276 13.99 28.84 -32.39
C GLN A 276 14.50 27.64 -31.57
N HIS A 277 13.81 27.30 -30.48
CA HIS A 277 14.23 26.27 -29.56
C HIS A 277 13.09 25.30 -29.25
N MET A 278 13.43 24.02 -29.09
CA MET A 278 12.53 23.06 -28.46
C MET A 278 12.75 23.09 -26.95
N LEU A 279 11.68 23.33 -26.21
CA LEU A 279 11.68 23.27 -24.76
C LEU A 279 11.08 21.94 -24.30
N LEU A 280 11.83 21.25 -23.45
CA LEU A 280 11.40 20.03 -22.79
C LEU A 280 11.25 20.29 -21.31
N THR A 281 10.08 19.99 -20.76
CA THR A 281 9.90 19.91 -19.31
C THR A 281 10.08 18.48 -18.85
N ASP A 282 10.62 18.29 -17.65
CA ASP A 282 10.77 16.99 -17.00
C ASP A 282 10.35 17.15 -15.53
N MET A 283 9.11 16.73 -15.29
CA MET A 283 8.45 16.79 -14.00
C MET A 283 9.14 15.89 -12.95
N THR A 284 9.74 14.78 -13.38
CA THR A 284 10.36 13.80 -12.48
C THR A 284 11.69 14.32 -11.92
N HIS A 285 12.47 15.03 -12.75
CA HIS A 285 13.81 15.50 -12.41
C HIS A 285 13.90 17.00 -12.16
N PHE A 286 12.76 17.70 -12.16
CA PHE A 286 12.64 19.13 -11.88
C PHE A 286 13.55 19.96 -12.79
N LEU A 287 13.40 19.78 -14.10
CA LEU A 287 14.21 20.49 -15.08
C LEU A 287 13.39 20.99 -16.27
N VAL A 288 13.83 22.11 -16.82
CA VAL A 288 13.38 22.61 -18.13
C VAL A 288 14.61 22.76 -19.00
N ARG A 289 14.63 22.06 -20.13
CA ARG A 289 15.77 22.03 -21.06
C ARG A 289 15.45 22.73 -22.35
N ARG A 290 16.46 23.41 -22.87
CA ARG A 290 16.45 24.04 -24.18
C ARG A 290 17.28 23.22 -25.15
N LEU A 291 16.68 22.85 -26.26
CA LEU A 291 17.34 22.23 -27.41
C LEU A 291 17.32 23.22 -28.58
N ASP A 292 18.38 23.24 -29.37
CA ASP A 292 18.31 23.83 -30.70
C ASP A 292 17.47 22.94 -31.64
N LEU A 293 17.16 23.45 -32.83
CA LEU A 293 16.43 22.68 -33.84
C LEU A 293 17.24 21.49 -34.40
N TYR A 294 18.52 21.35 -34.08
CA TYR A 294 19.31 20.16 -34.45
C TYR A 294 19.32 19.10 -33.34
N GLY A 295 18.69 19.37 -32.20
CA GLY A 295 18.60 18.48 -31.05
C GLY A 295 19.78 18.59 -30.09
N ARG A 296 20.62 19.63 -30.22
CA ARG A 296 21.72 19.88 -29.30
C ARG A 296 21.21 20.60 -28.06
N VAL A 297 21.70 20.17 -26.90
CA VAL A 297 21.35 20.77 -25.60
C VAL A 297 22.05 22.13 -25.45
N LEU A 298 21.27 23.19 -25.28
CA LEU A 298 21.78 24.56 -25.09
C LEU A 298 21.94 24.93 -23.61
N GLY A 299 21.24 24.24 -22.71
CA GLY A 299 21.30 24.48 -21.27
C GLY A 299 19.92 24.44 -20.59
N PRO A 300 19.87 24.72 -19.28
CA PRO A 300 18.60 24.89 -18.57
C PRO A 300 17.86 26.15 -19.03
N PHE A 301 16.54 26.13 -18.95
CA PHE A 301 15.68 27.29 -19.19
C PHE A 301 15.11 27.82 -17.87
N GLY A 302 15.12 29.14 -17.71
CA GLY A 302 14.67 29.84 -16.50
C GLY A 302 15.82 30.63 -15.84
N ASP A 303 15.48 31.72 -15.16
CA ASP A 303 16.45 32.50 -14.38
C ASP A 303 16.94 31.75 -13.13
N ALA A 304 17.94 32.32 -12.46
CA ALA A 304 18.54 31.72 -11.27
C ALA A 304 17.53 31.52 -10.13
N GLY A 305 16.52 32.39 -10.01
CA GLY A 305 15.47 32.26 -8.99
C GLY A 305 14.60 31.03 -9.25
N PHE A 306 14.14 30.87 -10.49
CA PHE A 306 13.38 29.69 -10.88
C PHE A 306 14.20 28.40 -10.80
N GLN A 307 15.48 28.42 -11.20
CA GLN A 307 16.35 27.24 -11.04
C GLN A 307 16.54 26.84 -9.56
N ALA A 308 16.68 27.82 -8.66
CA ALA A 308 16.77 27.56 -7.22
C ALA A 308 15.47 26.94 -6.67
N GLU A 309 14.31 27.37 -7.16
CA GLU A 309 13.01 26.75 -6.82
C GLU A 309 12.93 25.30 -7.29
N LEU A 310 13.35 25.02 -8.54
CA LEU A 310 13.41 23.65 -9.07
C LEU A 310 14.34 22.76 -8.23
N GLU A 311 15.51 23.27 -7.83
CA GLU A 311 16.47 22.53 -7.01
C GLU A 311 15.93 22.25 -5.60
N ALA A 312 15.34 23.27 -4.96
CA ALA A 312 14.72 23.13 -3.64
C ALA A 312 13.61 22.06 -3.65
N ALA A 313 12.75 22.09 -4.68
CA ALA A 313 11.68 21.12 -4.83
C ALA A 313 12.19 19.72 -5.16
N ARG A 314 13.23 19.60 -5.98
CA ARG A 314 13.91 18.32 -6.23
C ARG A 314 14.44 17.73 -4.92
N ASN A 315 15.09 18.53 -4.09
CA ASN A 315 15.61 18.11 -2.81
C ASN A 315 14.47 17.67 -1.88
N GLN A 316 13.37 18.43 -1.85
CA GLN A 316 12.16 18.05 -1.10
C GLN A 316 11.56 16.73 -1.61
N ALA A 317 11.44 16.55 -2.92
CA ALA A 317 10.91 15.33 -3.52
C ALA A 317 11.81 14.12 -3.25
N GLN A 318 13.13 14.27 -3.26
CA GLN A 318 14.07 13.21 -2.90
C GLN A 318 13.95 12.82 -1.42
N TRP A 319 13.88 13.81 -0.52
CA TRP A 319 13.65 13.57 0.90
C TRP A 319 12.31 12.89 1.15
N ALA A 320 11.25 13.37 0.48
CA ALA A 320 9.97 12.73 0.49
C ALA A 320 10.11 11.29 0.00
N GLY A 321 10.76 11.01 -1.14
CA GLY A 321 10.94 9.65 -1.67
C GLY A 321 11.63 8.68 -0.72
N ARG A 322 12.56 9.14 0.13
CA ARG A 322 13.29 8.30 1.11
C ARG A 322 12.54 8.04 2.40
N LEU A 323 11.63 8.94 2.79
CA LEU A 323 10.94 8.86 4.08
C LEU A 323 10.12 7.56 4.29
N PRO A 324 9.42 6.95 3.31
CA PRO A 324 8.76 5.66 3.49
C PRO A 324 9.74 4.56 3.91
N THR A 325 10.90 4.49 3.26
CA THR A 325 11.95 3.54 3.61
C THR A 325 12.46 3.79 5.02
N LEU A 326 12.74 5.05 5.38
CA LEU A 326 13.19 5.41 6.74
C LEU A 326 12.14 5.06 7.80
N LEU A 327 10.86 5.32 7.55
CA LEU A 327 9.76 4.98 8.45
C LEU A 327 9.62 3.47 8.61
N LEU A 328 9.64 2.69 7.52
CA LEU A 328 9.56 1.23 7.57
C LEU A 328 10.78 0.61 8.26
N SER A 329 11.99 1.10 7.97
CA SER A 329 13.21 0.67 8.65
C SER A 329 13.16 1.00 10.15
N GLY A 330 12.69 2.20 10.53
CA GLY A 330 12.49 2.60 11.92
C GLY A 330 11.48 1.71 12.64
N MET A 331 10.35 1.40 12.00
CA MET A 331 9.35 0.46 12.51
C MET A 331 9.93 -0.94 12.74
N GLY A 332 10.74 -1.44 11.81
CA GLY A 332 11.39 -2.75 11.92
C GLY A 332 12.38 -2.79 13.10
N LEU A 333 13.21 -1.75 13.24
CA LEU A 333 14.17 -1.63 14.33
C LEU A 333 13.48 -1.58 15.70
N LEU A 334 12.44 -0.75 15.85
CA LEU A 334 11.68 -0.65 17.08
C LEU A 334 10.96 -1.96 17.43
N MET A 335 10.50 -2.73 16.44
CA MET A 335 9.93 -4.05 16.69
C MET A 335 10.98 -5.00 17.31
N LEU A 336 12.20 -5.00 16.80
CA LEU A 336 13.31 -5.79 17.37
C LEU A 336 13.66 -5.37 18.80
N VAL A 337 13.75 -4.05 19.05
CA VAL A 337 13.98 -3.50 20.40
C VAL A 337 12.83 -3.87 21.34
N GLY A 338 11.58 -3.78 20.87
CA GLY A 338 10.40 -4.17 21.63
C GLY A 338 10.42 -5.64 22.03
N VAL A 339 10.80 -6.54 21.12
CA VAL A 339 10.96 -7.97 21.42
C VAL A 339 12.06 -8.20 22.46
N TRP A 340 13.20 -7.52 22.32
CA TRP A 340 14.30 -7.60 23.28
C TRP A 340 13.91 -7.07 24.68
N LEU A 341 13.21 -5.94 24.73
CA LEU A 341 12.71 -5.37 25.99
C LEU A 341 11.64 -6.27 26.63
N ALA A 342 10.73 -6.84 25.84
CA ALA A 342 9.73 -7.81 26.33
C ALA A 342 10.40 -9.07 26.89
N TRP A 343 11.51 -9.51 26.28
CA TRP A 343 12.33 -10.60 26.80
C TRP A 343 12.98 -10.24 28.14
N LYS A 344 13.63 -9.07 28.24
CA LYS A 344 14.32 -8.60 29.45
C LYS A 344 13.37 -8.24 30.59
N ALA A 345 12.21 -7.65 30.29
CA ALA A 345 11.14 -7.34 31.23
C ALA A 345 10.50 -8.61 31.83
N GLY A 346 10.83 -9.80 31.31
CA GLY A 346 10.30 -11.06 31.78
C GLY A 346 8.85 -11.30 31.35
N GLU A 347 8.26 -10.47 30.47
CA GLU A 347 6.95 -10.72 29.86
C GLU A 347 6.97 -12.02 29.06
N LEU A 348 8.07 -12.31 28.36
CA LEU A 348 8.29 -13.62 27.73
C LEU A 348 8.65 -14.73 28.72
N ARG A 349 9.19 -14.37 29.90
CA ARG A 349 9.51 -15.34 30.98
C ARG A 349 8.29 -15.72 31.81
N GLN A 350 7.25 -14.90 31.92
CA GLN A 350 5.97 -15.27 32.55
C GLN A 350 5.31 -16.50 31.88
N LEU A 351 5.72 -16.82 30.65
CA LEU A 351 5.36 -18.05 29.96
C LEU A 351 6.06 -19.31 30.52
N ARG A 352 7.14 -19.16 31.32
CA ARG A 352 7.83 -20.20 32.10
C ARG A 352 7.50 -19.98 33.58
N GLY A 353 7.30 -21.04 34.36
CA GLY A 353 7.20 -20.84 35.81
C GLY A 353 7.25 -22.13 36.59
N THR A 354 7.17 -21.98 37.91
CA THR A 354 7.56 -22.96 38.93
C THR A 354 6.86 -24.32 38.76
N ALA A 355 7.64 -25.38 38.96
CA ALA A 355 7.27 -26.78 38.74
C ALA A 355 6.00 -27.19 39.50
N TRP A 356 5.17 -28.04 38.90
CA TRP A 356 3.90 -28.49 39.49
C TRP A 356 4.05 -29.30 40.78
N ARG A 357 5.24 -29.85 41.06
CA ARG A 357 5.49 -30.74 42.21
C ARG A 357 6.31 -30.13 43.36
N ASN A 358 6.80 -28.90 43.25
CA ASN A 358 7.48 -28.28 44.40
C ASN A 358 6.41 -27.71 45.36
N ASP A 359 6.43 -28.18 46.61
CA ASP A 359 5.63 -27.59 47.68
C ASP A 359 6.36 -26.33 48.20
N PRO A 360 5.68 -25.17 48.35
CA PRO A 360 6.27 -24.00 48.98
C PRO A 360 6.43 -24.15 50.50
N ALA A 361 5.99 -25.26 51.11
CA ALA A 361 5.94 -25.45 52.55
C ALA A 361 7.19 -26.13 53.16
N GLU A 362 8.13 -26.63 52.35
CA GLU A 362 9.32 -27.34 52.86
C GLU A 362 10.61 -26.49 52.90
N THR A 363 10.53 -25.18 52.64
CA THR A 363 11.71 -24.28 52.63
C THR A 363 11.77 -23.31 53.81
N ILE A 364 11.14 -23.65 54.93
CA ILE A 364 11.32 -22.95 56.20
C ILE A 364 11.63 -24.00 57.26
N LEU A 365 12.93 -24.16 57.57
CA LEU A 365 13.56 -24.67 58.80
C LEU A 365 14.87 -25.39 58.45
N GLU A 366 15.92 -24.61 58.17
CA GLU A 366 17.31 -25.06 58.36
C GLU A 366 18.08 -23.87 58.93
N ASP A 367 17.96 -23.69 60.25
CA ASP A 367 18.97 -23.04 61.09
C ASP A 367 18.81 -23.58 62.51
N GLY A 368 19.81 -24.33 63.00
CA GLY A 368 19.90 -24.81 64.39
C GLY A 368 20.15 -26.31 64.59
N ASP A 369 21.43 -26.71 64.57
CA ASP A 369 22.18 -27.73 65.36
C ASP A 369 21.61 -29.14 65.74
N PRO A 370 22.49 -30.12 66.05
CA PRO A 370 22.22 -31.54 65.80
C PRO A 370 21.76 -32.41 67.00
N ALA A 371 20.98 -33.45 66.65
CA ALA A 371 20.78 -34.76 67.30
C ALA A 371 19.87 -34.86 68.56
N PRO A 372 19.27 -36.03 68.87
CA PRO A 372 19.46 -37.36 68.28
C PRO A 372 18.19 -38.02 67.69
N ALA A 373 18.41 -39.07 66.91
CA ALA A 373 17.36 -39.94 66.34
C ALA A 373 16.39 -40.47 67.43
N PRO A 374 15.10 -40.62 67.07
CA PRO A 374 14.61 -41.98 67.06
C PRO A 374 13.59 -42.30 65.95
N THR A 375 13.55 -43.60 65.64
CA THR A 375 12.41 -44.35 65.07
C THR A 375 11.95 -44.02 63.66
N THR A 376 12.42 -44.89 62.75
CA THR A 376 11.73 -45.35 61.55
C THR A 376 10.24 -45.57 61.82
N THR A 377 9.46 -44.52 61.60
CA THR A 377 8.01 -44.62 61.41
C THR A 377 7.76 -44.13 60.01
N THR A 378 7.78 -45.05 59.06
CA THR A 378 7.31 -44.83 57.70
C THR A 378 5.92 -44.20 57.81
N PRO A 379 5.71 -42.94 57.39
CA PRO A 379 4.35 -42.42 57.32
C PRO A 379 3.60 -43.30 56.30
N PRO A 380 2.39 -43.80 56.62
CA PRO A 380 1.63 -44.54 55.64
C PRO A 380 1.43 -43.65 54.43
N SER A 381 1.92 -44.09 53.26
CA SER A 381 1.47 -43.58 51.97
C SER A 381 -0.04 -43.43 52.04
N PRO A 382 -0.63 -42.26 51.74
CA PRO A 382 -2.07 -42.16 51.70
C PRO A 382 -2.54 -43.16 50.64
N THR A 383 -3.16 -44.24 51.09
CA THR A 383 -3.91 -45.17 50.27
C THR A 383 -5.02 -44.36 49.65
N ALA A 384 -4.73 -43.75 48.51
CA ALA A 384 -5.73 -43.11 47.67
C ALA A 384 -6.81 -44.16 47.41
N GLU A 385 -8.04 -43.90 47.88
CA GLU A 385 -9.22 -44.72 47.61
C GLU A 385 -9.32 -44.98 46.10
N ARG A 386 -8.80 -46.13 45.64
CA ARG A 386 -8.88 -46.55 44.24
C ARG A 386 -10.36 -46.74 43.90
N GLY A 387 -10.85 -46.03 42.87
CA GLY A 387 -12.22 -46.15 42.36
C GLY A 387 -13.13 -44.94 42.62
N ARG A 388 -12.75 -43.97 43.46
CA ARG A 388 -13.56 -42.75 43.66
C ARG A 388 -13.23 -41.69 42.61
N VAL A 389 -14.15 -41.48 41.66
CA VAL A 389 -14.02 -40.46 40.61
C VAL A 389 -14.03 -39.06 41.21
N THR A 390 -12.98 -38.28 40.96
CA THR A 390 -12.89 -36.86 41.31
C THR A 390 -12.98 -35.99 40.06
N MET A 391 -13.49 -34.77 40.19
CA MET A 391 -13.70 -33.86 39.06
C MET A 391 -13.44 -32.41 39.43
N VAL A 392 -12.67 -31.72 38.60
CA VAL A 392 -12.41 -30.28 38.70
C VAL A 392 -13.05 -29.55 37.51
N LYS A 393 -13.72 -28.43 37.79
CA LYS A 393 -14.39 -27.58 36.78
C LYS A 393 -13.61 -26.29 36.56
N ALA A 394 -13.66 -25.77 35.34
CA ALA A 394 -13.06 -24.47 35.04
C ALA A 394 -13.75 -23.34 35.83
N LEU A 395 -12.98 -22.32 36.23
CA LEU A 395 -13.45 -21.17 36.98
C LEU A 395 -14.44 -20.33 36.15
N PRO A 396 -15.64 -20.03 36.67
CA PRO A 396 -16.63 -19.25 35.95
C PRO A 396 -16.12 -17.82 35.71
N GLY A 397 -16.20 -17.36 34.46
CA GLY A 397 -15.79 -16.00 34.09
C GLY A 397 -14.29 -15.80 33.87
N SER A 398 -13.47 -16.85 33.98
CA SER A 398 -12.01 -16.82 33.71
C SER A 398 -11.62 -16.30 32.33
N THR A 399 -12.55 -16.28 31.36
CA THR A 399 -12.30 -15.73 30.01
C THR A 399 -12.97 -14.38 29.73
N ARG A 400 -13.69 -13.79 30.70
CA ARG A 400 -14.53 -12.60 30.50
C ARG A 400 -13.75 -11.37 30.05
N THR A 401 -12.64 -11.04 30.71
CA THR A 401 -11.79 -9.88 30.39
C THR A 401 -11.20 -10.00 28.98
N ARG A 402 -10.80 -11.20 28.58
CA ARG A 402 -10.21 -11.48 27.27
C ARG A 402 -11.23 -11.43 26.14
N ARG A 403 -12.44 -11.92 26.37
CA ARG A 403 -13.55 -11.75 25.42
C ARG A 403 -13.86 -10.26 25.19
N ARG A 404 -13.76 -9.43 26.23
CA ARG A 404 -13.91 -7.96 26.11
C ARG A 404 -12.74 -7.33 25.35
N MET A 405 -11.50 -7.71 25.64
CA MET A 405 -10.34 -7.21 24.87
C MET A 405 -10.42 -7.58 23.39
N LEU A 406 -10.81 -8.82 23.05
CA LEU A 406 -11.00 -9.22 21.66
C LEU A 406 -12.06 -8.39 20.94
N LEU A 407 -13.16 -8.02 21.62
CA LEU A 407 -14.18 -7.13 21.06
C LEU A 407 -13.63 -5.73 20.76
N VAL A 408 -12.79 -5.19 21.66
CA VAL A 408 -12.15 -3.89 21.46
C VAL A 408 -11.15 -3.95 20.31
N THR A 409 -10.31 -4.99 20.25
CA THR A 409 -9.38 -5.20 19.13
C THR A 409 -10.11 -5.39 17.80
N GLU A 410 -11.23 -6.13 17.78
CA GLU A 410 -12.10 -6.27 16.59
C GLU A 410 -12.65 -4.93 16.12
N ALA A 411 -13.15 -4.09 17.04
CA ALA A 411 -13.67 -2.77 16.70
C ALA A 411 -12.60 -1.88 16.06
N ILE A 412 -11.38 -1.87 16.63
CA ILE A 412 -10.25 -1.12 16.09
C ILE A 412 -9.84 -1.65 14.71
N ALA A 413 -9.74 -2.97 14.54
CA ALA A 413 -9.40 -3.59 13.27
C ALA A 413 -10.45 -3.29 12.18
N LEU A 414 -11.74 -3.31 12.53
CA LEU A 414 -12.83 -2.95 11.62
C LEU A 414 -12.72 -1.50 11.14
N VAL A 415 -12.41 -0.57 12.04
CA VAL A 415 -12.19 0.84 11.68
C VAL A 415 -11.00 0.95 10.72
N ALA A 416 -9.88 0.30 11.03
CA ALA A 416 -8.68 0.33 10.18
C ALA A 416 -8.93 -0.26 8.78
N VAL A 417 -9.60 -1.42 8.71
CA VAL A 417 -10.00 -2.06 7.44
C VAL A 417 -10.96 -1.17 6.67
N GLY A 418 -11.95 -0.56 7.33
CA GLY A 418 -12.89 0.36 6.69
C GLY A 418 -12.21 1.58 6.07
N VAL A 419 -11.26 2.19 6.79
CA VAL A 419 -10.45 3.31 6.28
C VAL A 419 -9.59 2.87 5.08
N MET A 420 -8.96 1.70 5.17
CA MET A 420 -8.12 1.17 4.09
C MET A 420 -8.96 0.83 2.84
N LEU A 421 -10.12 0.20 3.00
CA LEU A 421 -11.04 -0.09 1.90
C LEU A 421 -11.55 1.20 1.26
N TYR A 422 -11.95 2.21 2.06
CA TYR A 422 -12.35 3.52 1.55
C TYR A 422 -11.25 4.17 0.69
N TRP A 423 -9.98 4.03 1.09
CA TRP A 423 -8.84 4.58 0.36
C TRP A 423 -8.48 3.83 -0.93
N ILE A 424 -8.59 2.51 -0.93
CA ILE A 424 -8.24 1.69 -2.10
C ILE A 424 -9.42 1.60 -3.07
N TRP A 425 -10.66 1.81 -2.62
CA TRP A 425 -11.86 1.71 -3.44
C TRP A 425 -11.76 2.50 -4.76
N PRO A 426 -11.33 3.78 -4.79
CA PRO A 426 -11.21 4.54 -6.03
C PRO A 426 -10.14 3.98 -6.98
N GLN A 427 -9.08 3.35 -6.46
CA GLN A 427 -7.98 2.80 -7.27
C GLN A 427 -8.47 1.64 -8.16
N PHE A 428 -9.41 0.82 -7.67
CA PHE A 428 -9.97 -0.31 -8.46
C PHE A 428 -10.85 0.13 -9.63
N TYR A 429 -11.41 1.35 -9.59
CA TYR A 429 -12.21 1.89 -10.70
C TYR A 429 -11.42 2.77 -11.65
N GLN A 430 -10.21 3.21 -11.25
CA GLN A 430 -9.39 4.14 -12.02
C GLN A 430 -8.19 3.48 -12.70
N GLN A 431 -7.78 2.28 -12.29
CA GLN A 431 -6.63 1.58 -12.86
C GLN A 431 -7.02 0.26 -13.52
N ASP A 432 -6.40 -0.01 -14.67
CA ASP A 432 -6.47 -1.31 -15.33
C ASP A 432 -5.66 -2.35 -14.54
N CYS A 433 -6.22 -3.54 -14.32
CA CYS A 433 -5.53 -4.65 -13.63
C CYS A 433 -4.39 -5.26 -14.46
N ALA A 434 -4.38 -5.00 -15.76
CA ALA A 434 -3.31 -5.29 -16.70
C ALA A 434 -3.45 -4.32 -17.89
N PRO A 435 -2.39 -3.99 -18.65
CA PRO A 435 -2.48 -3.03 -19.74
C PRO A 435 -3.68 -3.27 -20.67
N GLY A 436 -4.64 -2.34 -20.66
CA GLY A 436 -5.86 -2.39 -21.49
C GLY A 436 -6.95 -3.36 -21.02
N LYS A 437 -6.86 -3.94 -19.82
CA LYS A 437 -7.89 -4.78 -19.21
C LYS A 437 -8.38 -4.16 -17.91
N ALA A 438 -9.63 -3.70 -17.93
CA ALA A 438 -10.33 -3.25 -16.73
C ALA A 438 -10.30 -4.35 -15.65
N CYS A 439 -10.17 -3.94 -14.39
CA CYS A 439 -10.28 -4.87 -13.28
C CYS A 439 -11.65 -5.57 -13.30
N PRO A 440 -11.71 -6.89 -13.03
CA PRO A 440 -12.98 -7.58 -12.91
C PRO A 440 -13.83 -6.93 -11.82
N ALA A 441 -15.10 -6.66 -12.11
CA ALA A 441 -16.01 -6.01 -11.16
C ALA A 441 -16.12 -6.75 -9.82
N TRP A 442 -15.83 -8.06 -9.79
CA TRP A 442 -15.86 -8.90 -8.58
C TRP A 442 -14.63 -8.71 -7.66
N LEU A 443 -13.50 -8.21 -8.18
CA LEU A 443 -12.23 -8.11 -7.44
C LEU A 443 -12.31 -7.25 -6.17
N PRO A 444 -12.88 -6.01 -6.18
CA PRO A 444 -13.02 -5.22 -4.96
C PRO A 444 -13.91 -5.93 -3.92
N TYR A 445 -14.94 -6.66 -4.35
CA TYR A 445 -15.78 -7.45 -3.45
C TYR A 445 -15.03 -8.65 -2.86
N ALA A 446 -14.19 -9.34 -3.65
CA ALA A 446 -13.37 -10.43 -3.15
C ALA A 446 -12.32 -9.96 -2.13
N LEU A 447 -11.67 -8.82 -2.37
CA LEU A 447 -10.72 -8.24 -1.41
C LEU A 447 -11.43 -7.75 -0.13
N SER A 448 -12.61 -7.17 -0.27
CA SER A 448 -13.45 -6.80 0.88
C SER A 448 -13.85 -8.04 1.69
N ALA A 449 -14.22 -9.14 1.02
CA ALA A 449 -14.53 -10.41 1.67
C ALA A 449 -13.30 -11.02 2.37
N LEU A 450 -12.11 -10.95 1.76
CA LEU A 450 -10.85 -11.34 2.39
C LEU A 450 -10.56 -10.52 3.65
N ALA A 451 -10.88 -9.22 3.64
CA ALA A 451 -10.71 -8.36 4.80
C ALA A 451 -11.67 -8.70 5.97
N LEU A 452 -12.73 -9.47 5.72
CA LEU A 452 -13.65 -9.97 6.75
C LEU A 452 -13.22 -11.32 7.38
N LEU A 453 -12.25 -12.05 6.80
CA LEU A 453 -11.74 -13.30 7.38
C LEU A 453 -11.24 -13.18 8.83
N PRO A 454 -10.51 -12.11 9.23
CA PRO A 454 -10.11 -11.91 10.62
C PRO A 454 -11.29 -11.87 11.60
N LEU A 455 -12.45 -11.34 11.18
CA LEU A 455 -13.67 -11.31 12.01
C LEU A 455 -14.23 -12.72 12.20
N ALA A 456 -14.29 -13.54 11.15
CA ALA A 456 -14.72 -14.93 11.26
C ALA A 456 -13.81 -15.73 12.20
N MET A 457 -12.49 -15.55 12.08
CA MET A 457 -11.52 -16.15 12.99
C MET A 457 -11.69 -15.69 14.43
N SER A 458 -11.99 -14.41 14.65
CA SER A 458 -12.17 -13.86 15.99
C SER A 458 -13.50 -14.28 16.63
N VAL A 459 -14.58 -14.41 15.86
CA VAL A 459 -15.83 -15.06 16.32
C VAL A 459 -15.56 -16.50 16.74
N ALA A 460 -14.79 -17.24 15.95
CA ALA A 460 -14.39 -18.60 16.30
C ALA A 460 -13.52 -18.62 17.57
N ALA A 461 -12.60 -17.67 17.75
CA ALA A 461 -11.80 -17.52 18.96
C ALA A 461 -12.65 -17.21 20.19
N ARG A 462 -13.64 -16.30 20.09
CA ARG A 462 -14.58 -15.98 21.17
C ARG A 462 -15.44 -17.19 21.56
N ARG A 463 -15.94 -17.95 20.57
CA ARG A 463 -16.68 -19.21 20.81
C ARG A 463 -15.79 -20.24 21.50
N ARG A 464 -14.53 -20.38 21.08
CA ARG A 464 -13.55 -21.25 21.74
C ARG A 464 -13.29 -20.82 23.18
N LEU A 465 -13.05 -19.53 23.44
CA LEU A 465 -12.85 -19.01 24.80
C LEU A 465 -14.04 -19.29 25.70
N LYS A 466 -15.28 -19.09 25.21
CA LYS A 466 -16.48 -19.46 25.96
C LYS A 466 -16.58 -20.97 26.24
N ALA A 467 -16.12 -21.81 25.30
CA ALA A 467 -16.09 -23.26 25.51
C ALA A 467 -15.06 -23.69 26.59
N LEU A 468 -14.02 -22.89 26.85
CA LEU A 468 -13.04 -23.17 27.91
C LEU A 468 -13.65 -23.05 29.32
N GLU A 469 -14.68 -22.22 29.50
CA GLU A 469 -15.41 -22.09 30.77
C GLU A 469 -16.23 -23.36 31.09
N GLY A 470 -16.44 -24.24 30.10
CA GLY A 470 -17.17 -25.50 30.25
C GLY A 470 -16.27 -26.71 30.48
N ILE A 471 -14.95 -26.53 30.68
CA ILE A 471 -14.03 -27.66 30.82
C ILE A 471 -14.26 -28.39 32.14
N ARG A 472 -14.28 -29.72 32.04
CA ARG A 472 -14.30 -30.62 33.20
C ARG A 472 -13.17 -31.64 33.03
N ILE A 473 -12.36 -31.80 34.05
CA ILE A 473 -11.30 -32.81 34.10
C ILE A 473 -11.61 -33.72 35.28
N GLY A 474 -11.58 -35.03 35.07
CA GLY A 474 -11.80 -36.01 36.12
C GLY A 474 -10.87 -37.20 36.01
N THR A 475 -10.74 -37.93 37.12
CA THR A 475 -9.93 -39.14 37.20
C THR A 475 -10.47 -40.11 38.24
N ASP A 476 -10.31 -41.40 37.99
CA ASP A 476 -10.55 -42.53 38.89
C ASP A 476 -9.27 -43.04 39.58
N GLY A 477 -8.12 -42.43 39.30
CA GLY A 477 -6.79 -42.86 39.77
C GLY A 477 -5.96 -43.65 38.74
N GLU A 478 -6.57 -44.13 37.66
CA GLU A 478 -5.89 -44.87 36.59
C GLU A 478 -6.03 -44.21 35.22
N GLN A 479 -7.18 -43.60 34.94
CA GLN A 479 -7.49 -42.91 33.69
C GLN A 479 -7.79 -41.43 33.93
N VAL A 480 -7.52 -40.64 32.89
CA VAL A 480 -7.86 -39.22 32.87
C VAL A 480 -8.93 -38.99 31.82
N GLN A 481 -10.01 -38.35 32.24
CA GLN A 481 -11.10 -37.94 31.37
C GLN A 481 -11.19 -36.42 31.36
N ALA A 482 -11.28 -35.83 30.17
CA ALA A 482 -11.48 -34.40 30.03
C ALA A 482 -12.56 -34.11 29.00
N ARG A 483 -13.45 -33.16 29.32
CA ARG A 483 -14.48 -32.67 28.40
C ARG A 483 -14.23 -31.20 28.11
N VAL A 484 -14.04 -30.86 26.83
CA VAL A 484 -13.85 -29.49 26.35
C VAL A 484 -14.97 -29.18 25.36
N GLY A 485 -16.00 -28.47 25.81
CA GLY A 485 -17.22 -28.25 25.03
C GLY A 485 -17.90 -29.57 24.64
N LYS A 486 -17.94 -29.86 23.33
CA LYS A 486 -18.52 -31.11 22.78
C LYS A 486 -17.51 -32.25 22.67
N LYS A 487 -16.21 -32.00 22.84
CA LYS A 487 -15.17 -33.02 22.69
C LYS A 487 -14.91 -33.73 24.01
N HIS A 488 -14.82 -35.05 23.97
CA HIS A 488 -14.45 -35.90 25.09
C HIS A 488 -13.09 -36.55 24.81
N TYR A 489 -12.21 -36.49 25.80
CA TYR A 489 -10.86 -37.05 25.76
C TYR A 489 -10.73 -38.02 26.92
N GLN A 490 -10.21 -39.21 26.65
CA GLN A 490 -9.97 -40.23 27.66
C GLN A 490 -8.68 -40.98 27.30
N ALA A 491 -7.79 -41.14 28.28
CA ALA A 491 -6.62 -41.99 28.12
C ALA A 491 -6.13 -42.52 29.49
N PRO A 492 -5.41 -43.64 29.52
CA PRO A 492 -4.67 -44.09 30.69
C PRO A 492 -3.66 -43.03 31.15
N ALA A 493 -3.50 -42.85 32.45
CA ALA A 493 -2.70 -41.76 33.02
C ALA A 493 -1.22 -41.78 32.59
N HIS A 494 -0.64 -42.96 32.33
CA HIS A 494 0.72 -43.10 31.81
C HIS A 494 0.89 -42.57 30.36
N GLN A 495 -0.21 -42.46 29.60
CA GLN A 495 -0.21 -41.90 28.26
C GLN A 495 -0.49 -40.40 28.25
N VAL A 496 -0.86 -39.82 29.39
CA VAL A 496 -1.15 -38.40 29.52
C VAL A 496 0.13 -37.65 29.86
N THR A 497 0.30 -36.47 29.24
CA THR A 497 1.38 -35.54 29.59
C THR A 497 0.75 -34.27 30.11
N CYS A 498 1.00 -33.94 31.38
CA CYS A 498 0.62 -32.65 31.94
C CYS A 498 1.79 -31.68 31.79
N THR A 499 1.50 -30.55 31.15
CA THR A 499 2.38 -29.39 31.11
C THR A 499 1.77 -28.28 31.94
N ARG A 500 2.53 -27.19 32.17
CA ARG A 500 1.99 -26.01 32.85
C ARG A 500 0.79 -25.36 32.18
N GLN A 501 0.74 -25.39 30.85
CA GLN A 501 -0.32 -24.71 30.11
C GLN A 501 -1.46 -25.63 29.70
N GLN A 502 -1.20 -26.93 29.58
CA GLN A 502 -2.13 -27.87 28.98
C GLN A 502 -1.90 -29.31 29.44
N LEU A 503 -2.98 -30.06 29.50
CA LEU A 503 -3.03 -31.50 29.65
C LEU A 503 -3.16 -32.13 28.25
N LEU A 504 -2.18 -32.92 27.86
CA LEU A 504 -2.11 -33.59 26.55
C LEU A 504 -2.63 -35.02 26.67
N ILE A 505 -3.67 -35.33 25.90
CA ILE A 505 -4.35 -36.63 25.85
C ILE A 505 -4.44 -37.06 24.38
N GLY A 506 -3.50 -37.90 23.94
CA GLY A 506 -3.37 -38.29 22.53
C GLY A 506 -3.01 -37.10 21.63
N LEU A 507 -3.90 -36.75 20.70
CA LEU A 507 -3.77 -35.50 19.91
C LEU A 507 -4.51 -34.32 20.55
N GLY A 508 -5.31 -34.58 21.59
CA GLY A 508 -6.07 -33.57 22.31
C GLY A 508 -5.19 -32.74 23.25
N ALA A 509 -5.38 -31.42 23.24
CA ALA A 509 -4.78 -30.50 24.19
C ALA A 509 -5.88 -29.81 24.99
N VAL A 510 -5.88 -30.01 26.30
CA VAL A 510 -6.83 -29.40 27.24
C VAL A 510 -6.10 -28.29 27.99
N PRO A 511 -6.41 -27.01 27.75
CA PRO A 511 -5.68 -25.92 28.40
C PRO A 511 -6.01 -25.87 29.90
N LEU A 512 -4.97 -25.82 30.72
CA LEU A 512 -5.02 -25.62 32.17
C LEU A 512 -4.84 -24.15 32.54
N ARG A 513 -4.08 -23.42 31.73
CA ARG A 513 -3.86 -21.98 31.83
C ARG A 513 -4.08 -21.32 30.49
N LEU A 514 -4.50 -20.06 30.51
CA LEU A 514 -4.60 -19.21 29.33
C LEU A 514 -3.66 -18.03 29.55
N ASN A 515 -2.66 -17.79 28.69
CA ASN A 515 -1.61 -16.75 28.84
C ASN A 515 -1.13 -16.52 30.29
N GLY A 516 -0.89 -17.60 31.05
CA GLY A 516 -0.41 -17.53 32.43
C GLY A 516 -1.47 -17.50 33.53
N GLU A 517 -2.73 -17.14 33.24
CA GLU A 517 -3.85 -17.17 34.20
C GLU A 517 -4.43 -18.59 34.33
N ALA A 518 -4.76 -19.00 35.55
CA ALA A 518 -5.34 -20.30 35.85
C ALA A 518 -6.79 -20.41 35.36
N LEU A 519 -7.10 -21.46 34.59
CA LEU A 519 -8.47 -21.77 34.18
C LEU A 519 -9.20 -22.60 35.24
N PHE A 520 -8.46 -23.18 36.20
CA PHE A 520 -8.96 -24.01 37.28
C PHE A 520 -8.42 -23.49 38.61
N ASP A 521 -9.07 -23.85 39.70
CA ASP A 521 -8.46 -23.74 41.03
C ASP A 521 -7.23 -24.67 41.07
N GLU A 522 -6.04 -24.08 41.21
CA GLU A 522 -4.78 -24.81 41.12
C GLU A 522 -4.59 -25.77 42.30
N GLU A 523 -5.12 -25.45 43.48
CA GLU A 523 -5.05 -26.33 44.64
C GLU A 523 -5.98 -27.53 44.48
N ALA A 524 -7.20 -27.32 43.99
CA ALA A 524 -8.13 -28.40 43.68
C ALA A 524 -7.57 -29.30 42.56
N LEU A 525 -7.01 -28.71 41.49
CA LEU A 525 -6.38 -29.47 40.40
C LEU A 525 -5.18 -30.29 40.89
N ARG A 526 -4.34 -29.71 41.75
CA ARG A 526 -3.17 -30.40 42.32
C ARG A 526 -3.61 -31.56 43.23
N ARG A 527 -4.58 -31.32 44.11
CA ARG A 527 -5.08 -32.29 45.10
C ARG A 527 -5.88 -33.43 44.46
N ASP A 528 -6.82 -33.10 43.58
CA ASP A 528 -7.82 -34.05 43.10
C ASP A 528 -7.39 -34.76 41.81
N ILE A 529 -6.52 -34.15 40.99
CA ILE A 529 -6.06 -34.76 39.73
C ILE A 529 -4.59 -35.13 39.80
N ILE A 530 -3.69 -34.17 40.06
CA ILE A 530 -2.24 -34.39 39.88
C ILE A 530 -1.66 -35.37 40.92
N ARG A 531 -1.99 -35.20 42.21
CA ARG A 531 -1.50 -36.08 43.30
C ARG A 531 -2.04 -37.51 43.21
N ARG A 532 -3.20 -37.70 42.57
CA ARG A 532 -3.81 -39.03 42.37
C ARG A 532 -3.22 -39.80 41.18
N LEU A 533 -2.36 -39.18 40.38
CA LEU A 533 -1.84 -39.75 39.13
C LEU A 533 -0.31 -39.63 39.06
N PRO A 534 0.43 -40.31 39.97
CA PRO A 534 1.89 -40.26 39.98
C PRO A 534 2.53 -40.72 38.65
N GLN A 535 1.86 -41.62 37.93
CA GLN A 535 2.24 -42.18 36.63
C GLN A 535 2.12 -41.20 35.44
N MET A 536 1.56 -40.00 35.65
CA MET A 536 1.43 -39.00 34.60
C MET A 536 2.77 -38.31 34.33
N HIS A 537 3.09 -38.09 33.05
CA HIS A 537 4.32 -37.40 32.67
C HIS A 537 4.19 -35.89 32.88
N MET A 538 5.08 -35.30 33.67
CA MET A 538 5.09 -33.88 34.00
C MET A 538 6.22 -33.16 33.26
N HIS A 539 5.89 -32.03 32.64
CA HIS A 539 6.88 -31.12 32.04
C HIS A 539 6.64 -29.68 32.50
N ASP A 540 7.67 -29.06 33.07
CA ASP A 540 7.56 -27.77 33.75
C ASP A 540 7.67 -26.56 32.80
N SER A 541 8.02 -26.80 31.54
CA SER A 541 8.24 -25.78 30.52
C SER A 541 7.23 -25.91 29.37
N ALA A 542 6.60 -24.80 29.00
CA ALA A 542 5.77 -24.71 27.78
C ALA A 542 6.61 -24.79 26.48
N TRP A 543 7.93 -24.61 26.60
CA TRP A 543 8.92 -24.63 25.52
C TRP A 543 9.80 -25.87 25.52
N ASP A 544 9.62 -26.76 26.49
CA ASP A 544 10.20 -28.09 26.36
C ASP A 544 9.56 -28.76 25.17
N GLN A 545 10.30 -29.62 24.47
CA GLN A 545 9.80 -30.40 23.33
C GLN A 545 8.62 -31.33 23.69
N GLY A 546 8.02 -31.19 24.88
CA GLY A 546 6.95 -31.99 25.43
C GLY A 546 5.73 -32.18 24.53
N TRP A 547 5.28 -31.16 23.81
CA TRP A 547 4.13 -31.31 22.90
C TRP A 547 4.50 -32.02 21.59
N LEU A 548 5.64 -31.68 20.99
CA LEU A 548 6.18 -32.37 19.80
C LEU A 548 6.53 -33.83 20.13
N GLY A 549 7.18 -34.06 21.27
CA GLY A 549 7.52 -35.38 21.80
C GLY A 549 6.29 -36.19 22.17
N HIS A 550 5.25 -35.57 22.74
CA HIS A 550 3.97 -36.23 23.00
C HIS A 550 3.27 -36.62 21.70
N TYR A 551 3.18 -35.72 20.71
CA TYR A 551 2.59 -36.04 19.40
C TYR A 551 3.40 -37.10 18.65
N TRP A 552 4.72 -37.06 18.73
CA TRP A 552 5.60 -38.06 18.12
C TRP A 552 5.45 -39.46 18.75
N LYS A 553 5.41 -39.52 20.10
CA LYS A 553 5.39 -40.79 20.86
C LYS A 553 3.99 -41.35 21.08
N ARG A 554 2.95 -40.50 21.19
CA ARG A 554 1.60 -40.86 21.65
C ARG A 554 0.46 -40.40 20.74
N GLY A 555 0.75 -39.58 19.73
CA GLY A 555 -0.23 -39.11 18.74
C GLY A 555 -0.46 -40.06 17.57
N GLY A 556 0.15 -41.25 17.57
CA GLY A 556 0.10 -42.20 16.45
C GLY A 556 0.70 -41.64 15.16
N TRP A 557 0.28 -42.17 14.00
CA TRP A 557 0.80 -41.73 12.70
C TRP A 557 0.45 -40.27 12.39
N GLN A 558 -0.74 -39.81 12.79
CA GLN A 558 -1.21 -38.45 12.61
C GLN A 558 -0.35 -37.44 13.39
N GLY A 559 0.02 -37.78 14.63
CA GLY A 559 0.92 -36.94 15.43
C GLY A 559 2.29 -36.78 14.78
N ARG A 560 2.85 -37.85 14.21
CA ARG A 560 4.13 -37.79 13.47
C ARG A 560 4.03 -36.93 12.21
N ALA A 561 2.95 -37.04 11.45
CA ALA A 561 2.71 -36.22 10.26
C ALA A 561 2.64 -34.71 10.59
N ILE A 562 1.99 -34.33 11.70
CA ILE A 562 1.91 -32.94 12.15
C ILE A 562 3.30 -32.37 12.47
N VAL A 563 4.12 -33.14 13.19
CA VAL A 563 5.49 -32.72 13.56
C VAL A 563 6.36 -32.50 12.30
N ILE A 564 6.28 -33.42 11.33
CA ILE A 564 7.03 -33.32 10.06
C ILE A 564 6.56 -32.10 9.25
N GLY A 565 5.25 -31.88 9.13
CA GLY A 565 4.69 -30.76 8.37
C GLY A 565 5.08 -29.39 8.93
N LEU A 566 5.10 -29.24 10.26
CA LEU A 566 5.59 -28.03 10.93
C LEU A 566 7.07 -27.76 10.64
N GLY A 567 7.91 -28.81 10.67
CA GLY A 567 9.32 -28.70 10.31
C GLY A 567 9.52 -28.22 8.87
N ALA A 568 8.78 -28.78 7.92
CA ALA A 568 8.82 -28.38 6.51
C ALA A 568 8.39 -26.92 6.29
N LEU A 569 7.33 -26.47 6.98
CA LEU A 569 6.84 -25.08 6.86
C LEU A 569 7.85 -24.05 7.41
N CYS A 570 8.50 -24.37 8.54
CA CYS A 570 9.58 -23.55 9.07
C CYS A 570 10.78 -23.49 8.11
N GLY A 571 11.18 -24.62 7.52
CA GLY A 571 12.23 -24.68 6.51
C GLY A 571 11.92 -23.82 5.28
N LEU A 572 10.69 -23.91 4.76
CA LEU A 572 10.22 -23.09 3.64
C LEU A 572 10.25 -21.59 3.97
N SER A 573 9.83 -21.21 5.18
CA SER A 573 9.78 -19.82 5.62
C SER A 573 11.18 -19.20 5.72
N VAL A 574 12.15 -19.97 6.24
CA VAL A 574 13.56 -19.55 6.30
C VAL A 574 14.17 -19.45 4.89
N TRP A 575 13.88 -20.42 4.02
CA TRP A 575 14.34 -20.39 2.64
C TRP A 575 13.82 -19.17 1.86
N LEU A 576 12.54 -18.82 2.02
CA LEU A 576 11.94 -17.62 1.41
C LEU A 576 12.53 -16.31 1.93
N MET A 577 12.99 -16.27 3.17
CA MET A 577 13.67 -15.09 3.73
C MET A 577 15.10 -14.91 3.21
N LEU A 578 15.76 -15.99 2.78
CA LEU A 578 17.13 -15.95 2.24
C LEU A 578 17.19 -15.65 0.74
N LEU A 579 16.04 -15.64 0.05
CA LEU A 579 15.91 -15.38 -1.40
C LEU A 579 15.58 -13.92 -1.76
N ARG A 580 15.53 -13.03 -0.76
CA ARG A 580 15.43 -11.57 -0.93
C ARG A 580 16.74 -10.93 -0.54
#